data_AF-A0A6G9YWG2-F1
#
_entry.id   AF-A0A6G9YWG2-F1
#
_cell.length_a   1.000
_cell.length_b   1.000
_cell.length_c   1.000
_cell.angle_alpha   90.00
_cell.angle_beta   90.00
_cell.angle_gamma   90.00
#
_symmetry.space_group_name_H-M   'P 1'
#
loop_
_entity.id
_entity.type
_entity.pdbx_description
1 polymer ?
#
loop_
_entity_poly.entity_id
_entity_poly.type
_entity_poly.pdbx_seq_one_letter_code
_entity_poly.pdbx_strand_id
1 'polypeptide(L)'
;MAAGAVYWPRLVEARDCVFVAEFFTHSLDDLRDRFDGDKSAVERWVNAWSLQEFFLQSRTPAVDDDEVLRQFGRVLRFFWQQRLRFEYPAATFTVEVDDEIEGENGLAITFYQIRH
;
A
#
# COMPACT_ATOMS: atom_id res chain seq x y z
N MET A 1 -0.37 -1.12 -15.30
CA MET A 1 -1.20 -0.12 -14.60
C MET A 1 -1.09 1.22 -15.31
N ALA A 2 -2.17 2.01 -15.38
CA ALA A 2 -2.06 3.42 -15.77
C ALA A 2 -1.49 4.23 -14.59
N ALA A 3 -0.74 5.31 -14.84
CA ALA A 3 -0.12 6.12 -13.78
C ALA A 3 -1.14 6.59 -12.71
N GLY A 4 -2.37 6.92 -13.12
CA GLY A 4 -3.44 7.30 -12.20
C GLY A 4 -3.80 6.22 -11.16
N ALA A 5 -3.72 4.94 -11.52
CA ALA A 5 -4.01 3.84 -10.59
C ALA A 5 -2.92 3.65 -9.53
N VAL A 6 -1.68 4.09 -9.80
CA VAL A 6 -0.57 4.02 -8.85
C VAL A 6 -0.67 5.16 -7.84
N TYR A 7 -0.94 6.40 -8.29
CA TYR A 7 -1.10 7.54 -7.39
C TYR A 7 -2.42 7.55 -6.63
N TRP A 8 -3.51 7.11 -7.26
CA TRP A 8 -4.87 7.20 -6.72
C TRP A 8 -5.57 5.84 -6.83
N PRO A 9 -5.14 4.85 -6.03
CA PRO A 9 -5.62 3.48 -6.17
C PRO A 9 -7.10 3.36 -5.91
N ARG A 10 -7.72 2.38 -6.57
CA ARG A 10 -9.07 1.98 -6.26
C ARG A 10 -9.05 1.25 -4.92
N LEU A 11 -9.89 1.71 -3.99
CA LEU A 11 -10.00 1.12 -2.66
C LEU A 11 -11.26 0.26 -2.58
N VAL A 12 -11.16 -0.84 -1.85
CA VAL A 12 -12.28 -1.73 -1.54
C VAL A 12 -12.35 -1.96 -0.04
N GLU A 13 -13.56 -2.02 0.48
CA GLU A 13 -13.82 -2.33 1.88
C GLU A 13 -14.36 -3.76 2.00
N ALA A 14 -13.78 -4.54 2.90
CA ALA A 14 -14.25 -5.89 3.19
C ALA A 14 -13.98 -6.24 4.66
N ARG A 15 -15.03 -6.64 5.39
CA ARG A 15 -14.98 -7.00 6.82
C ARG A 15 -14.33 -5.92 7.71
N ASP A 16 -14.67 -4.66 7.45
CA ASP A 16 -14.12 -3.45 8.09
C ASP A 16 -12.60 -3.27 7.93
N CYS A 17 -12.04 -3.86 6.87
CA CYS A 17 -10.69 -3.58 6.40
C CYS A 17 -10.75 -2.87 5.04
N VAL A 18 -9.79 -1.99 4.79
CA VAL A 18 -9.64 -1.25 3.53
C VAL A 18 -8.40 -1.73 2.78
N PHE A 19 -8.58 -2.08 1.50
CA PHE A 19 -7.51 -2.60 0.67
C PHE A 19 -7.36 -1.86 -0.66
N VAL A 20 -6.15 -1.86 -1.21
CA VAL A 20 -5.94 -1.63 -2.64
C VAL A 20 -6.55 -2.79 -3.40
N ALA A 21 -7.46 -2.49 -4.31
CA ALA A 21 -8.27 -3.52 -4.94
C ALA A 21 -7.47 -4.46 -5.84
N GLU A 22 -6.36 -3.99 -6.40
CA GLU A 22 -5.43 -4.77 -7.21
C GLU A 22 -4.56 -5.73 -6.37
N PHE A 23 -4.36 -5.45 -5.08
CA PHE A 23 -3.53 -6.28 -4.18
C PHE A 23 -4.36 -7.30 -3.40
N PHE A 24 -5.66 -7.04 -3.25
CA PHE A 24 -6.59 -7.91 -2.56
C PHE A 24 -6.89 -9.19 -3.37
N THR A 25 -6.06 -10.21 -3.18
CA THR A 25 -6.16 -11.51 -3.87
C THR A 25 -6.41 -12.70 -2.95
N HIS A 26 -6.29 -12.50 -1.63
CA HIS A 26 -6.34 -13.55 -0.63
C HIS A 26 -7.73 -13.72 0.00
N SER A 27 -7.99 -14.92 0.53
CA SER A 27 -9.15 -15.17 1.39
C SER A 27 -8.97 -14.45 2.73
N LEU A 28 -9.99 -13.69 3.15
CA LEU A 28 -9.97 -12.99 4.43
C LEU A 28 -10.01 -13.92 5.63
N ASP A 29 -10.54 -15.13 5.48
CA ASP A 29 -10.58 -16.10 6.58
C ASP A 29 -9.16 -16.57 6.92
N ASP A 30 -8.34 -16.88 5.91
CA ASP A 30 -6.95 -17.31 6.09
C ASP A 30 -6.09 -16.19 6.71
N LEU A 31 -6.31 -14.95 6.26
CA LEU A 31 -5.60 -13.79 6.79
C LEU A 31 -5.98 -13.51 8.24
N ARG A 32 -7.26 -13.63 8.60
CA ARG A 32 -7.70 -13.44 9.98
C ARG A 32 -7.01 -14.42 10.93
N ASP A 33 -6.95 -15.69 10.54
CA ASP A 33 -6.34 -16.73 11.37
C ASP A 33 -4.82 -16.53 11.48
N ARG A 34 -4.16 -16.07 10.39
CA ARG A 34 -2.73 -15.74 10.39
C ARG A 34 -2.36 -14.59 11.33
N PHE A 35 -3.21 -13.57 11.39
CA PHE A 35 -2.95 -12.33 12.14
C PHE A 35 -3.74 -12.23 13.45
N ASP A 36 -4.30 -13.34 13.94
CA ASP A 36 -5.08 -13.41 15.17
C ASP A 36 -6.19 -12.34 15.26
N GLY A 37 -6.81 -12.04 14.11
CA GLY A 37 -7.86 -11.03 14.00
C GLY A 37 -7.39 -9.57 13.98
N ASP A 38 -6.09 -9.28 14.01
CA ASP A 38 -5.55 -7.92 13.89
C ASP A 38 -5.76 -7.37 12.47
N LYS A 39 -6.84 -6.60 12.32
CA LYS A 39 -7.21 -5.95 11.05
C LYS A 39 -6.16 -4.97 10.54
N SER A 40 -5.44 -4.30 11.44
CA SER A 40 -4.41 -3.33 11.06
C SER A 40 -3.19 -4.05 10.49
N ALA A 41 -2.80 -5.18 11.10
CA ALA A 41 -1.76 -6.05 10.57
C ALA A 41 -2.17 -6.67 9.22
N VAL A 42 -3.43 -7.11 9.08
CA VAL A 42 -3.97 -7.63 7.81
C VAL A 42 -3.89 -6.59 6.70
N GLU A 43 -4.37 -5.36 6.94
CA GLU A 43 -4.27 -4.27 5.96
C GLU A 43 -2.83 -3.95 5.62
N ARG A 44 -1.96 -3.83 6.63
CA ARG A 44 -0.55 -3.52 6.43
C ARG A 44 0.13 -4.55 5.53
N TRP A 45 -0.17 -5.84 5.74
CA TRP A 45 0.39 -6.93 4.96
C TRP A 45 -0.17 -7.00 3.54
N VAL A 46 -1.50 -6.93 3.39
CA VAL A 46 -2.14 -7.04 2.07
C VAL A 46 -1.86 -5.82 1.19
N ASN A 47 -1.73 -4.63 1.79
CA ASN A 47 -1.48 -3.39 1.05
C ASN A 47 0.01 -3.13 0.80
N ALA A 48 0.91 -3.96 1.31
CA ALA A 48 2.34 -3.84 1.08
C ALA A 48 2.67 -4.14 -0.38
N TRP A 49 3.49 -3.28 -0.99
CA TRP A 49 3.95 -3.48 -2.36
C TRP A 49 5.29 -2.78 -2.63
N SER A 50 6.21 -3.47 -3.28
CA SER A 50 7.49 -2.91 -3.72
C SER A 50 7.31 -1.82 -4.79
N LEU A 51 7.94 -0.66 -4.59
CA LEU A 51 7.85 0.44 -5.54
C LEU A 51 8.53 0.14 -6.88
N GLN A 52 9.52 -0.75 -6.89
CA GLN A 52 10.21 -1.18 -8.10
C GLN A 52 9.28 -1.98 -9.02
N GLU A 53 8.32 -2.69 -8.43
CA GLU A 53 7.37 -3.52 -9.18
C GLU A 53 6.40 -2.71 -10.03
N PHE A 54 6.10 -1.46 -9.64
CA PHE A 54 5.31 -0.55 -10.48
C PHE A 54 5.95 -0.29 -11.85
N PHE A 55 7.27 -0.47 -11.96
CA PHE A 55 8.05 -0.19 -13.17
C PHE A 55 8.60 -1.43 -13.86
N LEU A 56 8.22 -2.65 -13.46
CA LEU A 56 8.74 -3.91 -14.04
C LEU A 56 8.65 -3.97 -15.58
N GLN A 57 7.59 -3.41 -16.16
CA GLN A 57 7.37 -3.37 -17.61
C GLN A 57 7.92 -2.11 -18.30
N SER A 58 8.55 -1.21 -17.55
CA SER A 58 9.02 0.10 -18.01
C SER A 58 10.29 0.49 -17.27
N ARG A 59 11.21 -0.47 -17.10
CA ARG A 59 12.50 -0.22 -16.44
C ARG A 59 13.23 0.90 -17.17
N THR A 60 13.46 1.98 -16.45
CA THR A 60 14.31 3.09 -16.87
C THR A 60 15.43 3.23 -15.84
N PRO A 61 16.58 3.85 -16.20
CA PRO A 61 17.67 4.06 -15.26
C PRO A 61 17.25 4.82 -13.98
N ALA A 62 16.15 5.58 -14.05
CA ALA A 62 15.59 6.31 -12.91
C ALA A 62 15.00 5.39 -11.82
N VAL A 63 14.68 4.14 -12.14
CA VAL A 63 14.16 3.15 -11.16
C VAL A 63 15.32 2.52 -10.37
N ASP A 64 16.52 2.51 -10.94
CA ASP A 64 17.75 2.04 -10.29
C ASP A 64 18.48 3.17 -9.53
N ASP A 65 17.95 4.40 -9.58
CA ASP A 65 18.43 5.53 -8.78
C ASP A 65 17.63 5.59 -7.47
N ASP A 66 18.29 5.17 -6.38
CA ASP A 66 17.71 5.12 -5.05
C ASP A 66 17.11 6.46 -4.58
N GLU A 67 17.72 7.59 -4.94
CA GLU A 67 17.22 8.89 -4.52
C GLU A 67 15.93 9.22 -5.28
N VAL A 68 15.90 8.98 -6.59
CA VAL A 68 14.70 9.18 -7.40
C VAL A 68 13.57 8.25 -6.93
N LEU A 69 13.87 6.98 -6.63
CA LEU A 69 12.90 6.01 -6.13
C LEU A 69 12.33 6.44 -4.76
N ARG A 70 13.18 6.95 -3.85
CA ARG A 70 12.75 7.51 -2.56
C ARG A 70 11.87 8.75 -2.73
N GLN A 71 12.21 9.66 -3.66
CA GLN A 71 11.36 10.81 -3.95
C GLN A 71 10.00 10.38 -4.51
N PHE A 72 9.99 9.40 -5.41
CA PHE A 72 8.76 8.81 -5.93
C PHE A 72 7.90 8.22 -4.80
N GLY A 73 8.50 7.46 -3.88
CA GLY A 73 7.81 6.93 -2.70
C GLY A 73 7.20 8.03 -1.82
N ARG A 74 7.90 9.13 -1.58
CA ARG A 74 7.36 10.29 -0.84
C ARG A 74 6.14 10.90 -1.52
N VAL A 75 6.18 11.02 -2.85
CA VAL A 75 5.03 11.51 -3.64
C VAL A 75 3.85 10.55 -3.53
N LEU A 76 4.09 9.24 -3.65
CA LEU A 76 3.04 8.23 -3.50
C LEU A 76 2.40 8.27 -2.11
N ARG A 77 3.22 8.33 -1.05
CA ARG A 77 2.75 8.46 0.33
C ARG A 77 1.79 9.64 0.46
N PHE A 78 2.15 10.80 -0.10
CA PHE A 78 1.29 11.98 -0.08
C PHE A 78 -0.07 11.72 -0.75
N PHE A 79 -0.07 11.18 -1.96
CA PHE A 79 -1.32 10.94 -2.70
C PHE A 79 -2.20 9.87 -2.02
N TRP A 80 -1.61 8.78 -1.53
CA TRP A 80 -2.35 7.74 -0.82
C TRP A 80 -2.96 8.26 0.48
N GLN A 81 -2.23 9.12 1.22
CA GLN A 81 -2.78 9.81 2.39
C GLN A 81 -3.98 10.70 2.01
N GLN A 82 -3.91 11.45 0.90
CA GLN A 82 -5.04 12.25 0.44
C GLN A 82 -6.22 11.38 0.00
N ARG A 83 -5.95 10.28 -0.72
CA ARG A 83 -6.97 9.31 -1.15
C ARG A 83 -7.76 8.77 0.04
N LEU A 84 -7.06 8.29 1.06
CA LEU A 84 -7.66 7.71 2.26
C LEU A 84 -8.46 8.75 3.05
N ARG A 85 -7.92 9.97 3.23
CA ARG A 85 -8.64 11.06 3.92
C ARG A 85 -9.89 11.52 3.16
N PHE A 86 -9.86 11.49 1.83
CA PHE A 86 -10.98 11.87 1.00
C PHE A 86 -12.12 10.84 1.08
N GLU A 87 -11.81 9.55 0.96
CA GLU A 87 -12.82 8.47 0.99
C GLU A 87 -13.30 8.13 2.41
N TYR A 88 -12.42 8.21 3.40
CA TYR A 88 -12.69 7.76 4.77
C TYR A 88 -12.40 8.87 5.80
N PRO A 89 -13.12 10.01 5.75
CA PRO A 89 -12.81 11.17 6.59
C PRO A 89 -12.98 10.94 8.10
N ALA A 90 -13.72 9.90 8.50
CA ALA A 90 -13.96 9.55 9.90
C ALA A 90 -12.93 8.55 10.48
N ALA A 91 -12.06 7.99 9.63
CA ALA A 91 -11.07 7.00 10.03
C ALA A 91 -9.65 7.57 9.90
N THR A 92 -8.77 7.12 10.78
CA THR A 92 -7.36 7.50 10.76
C THR A 92 -6.55 6.39 10.11
N PHE A 93 -5.86 6.72 9.02
CA PHE A 93 -4.94 5.81 8.36
C PHE A 93 -3.50 6.31 8.47
N THR A 94 -2.55 5.38 8.48
CA THR A 94 -1.15 5.70 8.22
C THR A 94 -0.75 5.14 6.85
N VAL A 95 0.18 5.84 6.21
CA VAL A 95 0.82 5.39 4.98
C VAL A 95 2.32 5.45 5.22
N GLU A 96 2.99 4.34 4.96
CA GLU A 96 4.41 4.15 5.18
C GLU A 96 5.12 3.86 3.88
N VAL A 97 6.34 4.35 3.79
CA VAL A 97 7.28 4.05 2.72
C VAL A 97 8.62 3.79 3.36
N ASP A 98 9.09 2.57 3.26
CA ASP A 98 10.32 2.10 3.90
C ASP A 98 10.84 0.85 3.20
N ASP A 99 12.07 0.46 3.53
CA ASP A 99 12.71 -0.72 2.96
C ASP A 99 12.10 -2.01 3.56
N GLU A 100 11.81 -2.99 2.69
CA GLU A 100 11.44 -4.36 3.05
C GLU A 100 10.17 -4.52 3.91
N ILE A 101 9.23 -3.59 3.77
CA ILE A 101 7.91 -3.65 4.45
C ILE A 101 7.24 -4.99 4.15
N GLU A 102 6.92 -5.74 5.21
CA GLU A 102 6.20 -7.02 5.14
C GLU A 102 6.86 -8.10 4.25
N GLY A 103 8.18 -7.97 4.02
CA GLY A 103 8.96 -8.90 3.19
C GLY A 103 9.01 -8.54 1.70
N GLU A 104 8.49 -7.37 1.32
CA GLU A 104 8.60 -6.83 -0.03
C GLU A 104 10.06 -6.55 -0.42
N ASN A 105 10.38 -6.60 -1.71
CA ASN A 105 11.75 -6.35 -2.16
C ASN A 105 12.07 -4.85 -2.23
N GLY A 106 13.08 -4.41 -1.49
CA GLY A 106 13.56 -3.02 -1.51
C GLY A 106 12.54 -2.02 -0.98
N LEU A 107 12.56 -0.79 -1.50
CA LEU A 107 11.66 0.27 -1.04
C LEU A 107 10.21 -0.07 -1.38
N ALA A 108 9.34 -0.11 -0.39
CA ALA A 108 7.95 -0.51 -0.50
C ALA A 108 7.01 0.55 0.09
N ILE A 109 5.73 0.46 -0.25
CA ILE A 109 4.64 1.26 0.33
C ILE A 109 3.59 0.35 0.95
N THR A 110 2.97 0.80 2.04
CA THR A 110 1.76 0.19 2.59
C THR A 110 0.87 1.25 3.24
N PHE A 111 -0.39 0.88 3.51
CA PHE A 111 -1.24 1.62 4.42
C PHE A 111 -2.12 0.69 5.26
N TYR A 112 -2.53 1.19 6.42
CA TYR A 112 -3.48 0.53 7.30
C TYR A 112 -4.18 1.55 8.20
N GLN A 113 -5.35 1.19 8.71
CA GLN A 113 -6.10 2.00 9.65
C GLN A 113 -5.48 1.87 11.05
N ILE A 114 -5.33 2.99 11.75
CA ILE A 114 -4.97 2.99 13.17
C ILE A 114 -6.24 2.70 13.97
N ARG A 115 -6.23 1.59 14.71
CA ARG A 115 -7.34 1.13 15.56
C ARG A 115 -6.92 1.25 17.03
N HIS A 116 -7.86 1.69 17.87
CA HIS A 116 -7.68 1.89 19.33
C HIS A 116 -8.41 0.81 20.12
#